data_AF-A0AAV4DQ78-F1
#
_entry.id   AF-A0AAV4DQ78-F1
#
_cell.length_a   1.000
_cell.length_b   1.000
_cell.length_c   1.000
_cell.angle_alpha   90.00
_cell.angle_beta   90.00
_cell.angle_gamma   90.00
#
_symmetry.space_group_name_H-M   'P 1'
#
loop_
_entity.id
_entity.type
_entity.pdbx_description
1 polymer ?
#
loop_
_entity_poly.entity_id
_entity_poly.type
_entity_poly.pdbx_seq_one_letter_code
_entity_poly.pdbx_strand_id
1 'polypeptide(L)'
;MIGRDFCSTRGTQLCPTDCLRHCRNQTIESFKVRLKSRPLFSLTLTGKELFACETAVSSFWSILNILGGPREKERALTLLARVKVVPDQPSERAMELECHGRVKKRSKIVFGTGDSLHAITITSNMGFVRAAQGQGVVFPAFLHPARALTEEKEAHATAL
;
A
#
# COMPACT_ATOMS: atom_id res chain seq x y z
N MET A 1 -2.17 0.51 -2.22
CA MET A 1 -1.97 0.10 -3.62
C MET A 1 -1.25 -1.23 -3.61
N ILE A 2 -1.54 -2.09 -4.56
CA ILE A 2 -1.08 -3.49 -4.59
C ILE A 2 -0.11 -3.59 -5.77
N GLY A 3 1.16 -3.91 -5.53
CA GLY A 3 2.15 -4.16 -6.58
C GLY A 3 2.36 -5.66 -6.73
N ARG A 4 2.12 -6.22 -7.92
CA ARG A 4 2.58 -7.58 -8.23
C ARG A 4 3.99 -7.54 -8.77
N ASP A 5 4.88 -8.31 -8.14
CA ASP A 5 6.14 -8.71 -8.71
C ASP A 5 5.93 -9.97 -9.53
N PHE A 6 5.82 -9.83 -10.85
CA PHE A 6 6.15 -10.95 -11.73
C PHE A 6 7.68 -11.06 -11.72
N CYS A 7 8.20 -11.99 -10.94
CA CYS A 7 9.60 -12.38 -11.02
C CYS A 7 9.82 -13.05 -12.39
N SER A 8 10.11 -12.27 -13.43
CA SER A 8 10.62 -12.78 -14.70
C SER A 8 12.12 -13.00 -14.55
N THR A 9 12.51 -14.04 -13.82
CA THR A 9 13.87 -14.57 -13.91
C THR A 9 13.94 -15.45 -15.16
N ARG A 10 14.44 -14.86 -16.26
CA ARG A 10 15.08 -15.66 -17.29
C ARG A 10 16.22 -16.43 -16.64
N GLY A 11 16.06 -17.75 -16.49
CA GLY A 11 17.19 -18.68 -16.50
C GLY A 11 17.68 -19.31 -15.20
N THR A 12 17.00 -19.20 -14.05
CA THR A 12 17.38 -19.99 -12.86
C THR A 12 16.18 -20.66 -12.22
N GLN A 13 16.16 -21.99 -12.25
CA GLN A 13 15.23 -22.85 -11.50
C GLN A 13 15.41 -22.61 -10.00
N LEU A 14 14.64 -21.67 -9.45
CA LEU A 14 14.36 -21.61 -8.02
C LEU A 14 12.86 -21.83 -7.83
N CYS A 15 12.52 -22.75 -6.93
CA CYS A 15 11.17 -23.19 -6.69
C CYS A 15 10.28 -21.99 -6.28
N PRO A 16 8.99 -21.92 -6.68
CA PRO A 16 8.10 -20.80 -6.33
C PRO A 16 8.02 -20.51 -4.82
N THR A 17 8.19 -21.55 -4.00
CA THR A 17 8.23 -21.46 -2.54
C THR A 17 9.50 -20.80 -1.99
N ASP A 18 10.63 -20.94 -2.67
CA ASP A 18 11.91 -20.38 -2.23
C ASP A 18 12.03 -18.89 -2.55
N CYS A 19 11.42 -18.44 -3.65
CA CYS A 19 11.34 -17.02 -3.98
C CYS A 19 10.47 -16.24 -2.98
N LEU A 20 9.35 -16.84 -2.55
CA LEU A 20 8.50 -16.29 -1.47
C LEU A 20 9.22 -16.28 -0.11
N ARG A 21 10.06 -17.28 0.18
CA ARG A 21 10.88 -17.35 1.41
C ARG A 21 12.01 -16.32 1.40
N HIS A 22 12.66 -16.12 0.25
CA HIS A 22 13.69 -15.11 0.06
C HIS A 22 13.11 -13.69 0.14
N CYS A 23 11.93 -13.46 -0.45
CA CYS A 23 11.21 -12.19 -0.35
C CYS A 23 10.67 -11.94 1.08
N ARG A 24 10.22 -12.98 1.80
CA ARG A 24 9.82 -12.92 3.23
C ARG A 24 10.96 -12.48 4.14
N ASN A 25 12.17 -12.98 3.90
CA ASN A 25 13.35 -12.57 4.67
C ASN A 25 13.87 -11.18 4.27
N GLN A 26 13.69 -10.76 3.02
CA GLN A 26 14.00 -9.38 2.60
C GLN A 26 12.97 -8.34 3.06
N THR A 27 11.71 -8.70 3.30
CA THR A 27 10.65 -7.75 3.73
C THR A 27 10.79 -7.30 5.19
N ILE A 28 11.58 -7.99 6.01
CA ILE A 28 11.76 -7.67 7.44
C ILE A 28 12.99 -6.79 7.70
N GLU A 29 14.05 -6.86 6.89
CA GLU A 29 15.31 -6.11 7.14
C GLU A 29 15.63 -4.95 6.17
N SER A 30 14.93 -4.81 5.05
CA SER A 30 15.43 -3.91 4.00
C SER A 30 14.96 -2.46 4.16
N PHE A 31 15.94 -1.61 4.52
CA PHE A 31 16.03 -0.16 4.24
C PHE A 31 15.34 0.81 5.19
N LYS A 32 15.96 0.96 6.36
CA LYS A 32 15.95 2.20 7.17
C LYS A 32 16.80 3.28 6.50
N VAL A 33 16.46 3.66 5.27
CA VAL A 33 17.10 4.79 4.58
C VAL A 33 16.17 5.99 4.64
N ARG A 34 16.60 7.03 5.36
CA ARG A 34 15.89 8.31 5.52
C ARG A 34 16.03 9.13 4.23
N LEU A 35 15.32 8.74 3.18
CA LEU A 35 15.24 9.50 1.92
C LEU A 35 13.82 10.05 1.70
N LYS A 36 13.74 11.18 0.98
CA LYS A 36 12.48 11.87 0.64
C LYS A 36 11.48 10.86 0.02
N SER A 37 10.21 10.96 0.41
CA SER A 37 9.15 9.98 0.09
C SER A 37 8.83 9.83 -1.41
N ARG A 38 9.13 10.84 -2.22
CA ARG A 38 8.78 10.91 -3.65
C ARG A 38 9.60 9.99 -4.57
N PRO A 39 10.95 10.01 -4.54
CA PRO A 39 11.76 9.14 -5.41
C PRO A 39 11.55 7.66 -5.11
N LEU A 40 11.48 7.27 -3.82
CA LEU A 40 11.31 5.88 -3.44
C LEU A 40 9.97 5.32 -3.93
N PHE A 41 8.87 6.05 -3.73
CA PHE A 41 7.55 5.62 -4.18
C PHE A 41 7.50 5.43 -5.71
N SER A 42 7.98 6.40 -6.48
CA SER A 42 7.98 6.31 -7.93
C SER A 42 8.81 5.13 -8.43
N LEU A 43 10.00 4.92 -7.86
CA LEU A 43 10.88 3.80 -8.22
C LEU A 43 10.23 2.45 -7.88
N THR A 44 9.56 2.34 -6.73
CA THR A 44 8.88 1.10 -6.32
C THR A 44 7.69 0.73 -7.19
N LEU A 45 7.11 1.68 -7.92
CA LEU A 45 5.97 1.44 -8.82
C LEU A 45 6.39 1.22 -10.28
N THR A 46 7.63 1.52 -10.65
CA THR A 46 8.10 1.38 -12.03
C THR A 46 8.23 -0.10 -12.39
N GLY A 47 7.64 -0.49 -13.53
CA GLY A 47 7.71 -1.87 -14.03
C GLY A 47 6.80 -2.87 -13.30
N LYS A 48 5.93 -2.43 -12.38
CA LYS A 48 4.99 -3.29 -11.66
C LYS A 48 3.56 -3.03 -12.10
N GLU A 49 2.75 -4.08 -12.14
CA GLU A 49 1.30 -3.95 -12.26
C GLU A 49 0.69 -3.48 -10.95
N LEU A 50 -0.16 -2.46 -11.03
CA LEU A 50 -0.75 -1.81 -9.86
C LEU A 50 -2.24 -2.14 -9.77
N PHE A 51 -2.67 -2.63 -8.62
CA PHE A 51 -4.07 -2.89 -8.31
C PHE A 51 -4.54 -2.04 -7.12
N ALA A 52 -5.82 -1.68 -7.12
CA ALA A 52 -6.48 -1.12 -5.96
C ALA A 52 -7.90 -1.65 -5.86
N CYS A 53 -8.31 -2.04 -4.66
CA CYS A 53 -9.68 -2.43 -4.44
C CYS A 53 -10.60 -1.20 -4.37
N GLU A 54 -11.90 -1.39 -4.62
CA GLU A 54 -12.90 -0.32 -4.62
C GLU A 54 -12.88 0.50 -3.33
N THR A 55 -12.80 -0.17 -2.17
CA THR A 55 -12.68 0.51 -0.87
C THR A 55 -11.45 1.40 -0.78
N ALA A 56 -10.32 0.99 -1.37
CA ALA A 56 -9.09 1.77 -1.36
C ALA A 56 -9.23 3.03 -2.22
N VAL A 57 -9.81 2.91 -3.42
CA VAL A 57 -10.03 4.02 -4.35
C VAL A 57 -11.02 5.03 -3.77
N SER A 58 -12.15 4.56 -3.25
CA SER A 58 -13.17 5.41 -2.61
C SER A 58 -12.61 6.19 -1.41
N SER A 59 -11.82 5.51 -0.57
CA SER A 59 -11.18 6.14 0.59
C SER A 59 -10.14 7.18 0.19
N PHE A 60 -9.39 6.92 -0.88
CA PHE A 60 -8.40 7.85 -1.43
C PHE A 60 -9.07 9.13 -1.95
N TRP A 61 -10.16 8.99 -2.72
CA TRP A 61 -10.95 10.13 -3.20
C TRP A 61 -11.57 10.94 -2.06
N SER A 62 -12.10 10.27 -1.03
CA SER A 62 -12.68 10.96 0.13
C SER A 62 -11.65 11.88 0.80
N ILE A 63 -10.40 11.41 0.97
CA ILE A 63 -9.32 12.20 1.58
C ILE A 63 -8.89 13.34 0.64
N LEU A 64 -8.71 13.06 -0.65
CA LEU A 64 -8.30 14.05 -1.64
C LEU A 64 -9.32 15.16 -1.84
N ASN A 65 -10.62 14.86 -1.76
CA ASN A 65 -11.66 15.87 -1.91
C ASN A 65 -11.70 16.84 -0.73
N ILE A 66 -11.32 16.36 0.46
CA ILE A 66 -11.30 17.18 1.68
C ILE A 66 -9.99 17.97 1.80
N LEU A 67 -8.85 17.38 1.46
CA LEU A 67 -7.53 17.92 1.78
C LEU A 67 -6.64 18.25 0.58
N GLY A 68 -6.98 17.74 -0.61
CA GLY A 68 -6.10 17.79 -1.78
C GLY A 68 -6.30 19.07 -2.59
N GLY A 69 -5.20 19.78 -2.82
CA GLY A 69 -5.19 20.92 -3.74
C GLY A 69 -5.20 20.50 -5.22
N PRO A 70 -5.23 21.47 -6.16
CA PRO A 70 -5.38 21.19 -7.58
C PRO A 70 -4.24 20.33 -8.14
N ARG A 71 -2.99 20.56 -7.74
CA ARG A 71 -1.84 19.79 -8.26
C ARG A 71 -1.73 18.43 -7.55
N GLU A 72 -2.23 18.30 -6.32
CA GLU A 72 -2.38 16.99 -5.66
C GLU A 72 -3.44 16.13 -6.35
N LYS A 73 -4.55 16.73 -6.77
CA LYS A 73 -5.61 16.06 -7.55
C LYS A 73 -5.10 15.62 -8.94
N GLU A 74 -4.35 16.47 -9.64
CA GLU A 74 -3.74 16.11 -10.94
C GLU A 74 -2.77 14.92 -10.82
N ARG A 75 -1.90 14.93 -9.80
CA ARG A 75 -0.99 13.82 -9.51
C ARG A 75 -1.74 12.54 -9.13
N ALA A 76 -2.85 12.68 -8.40
CA ALA A 76 -3.70 11.56 -8.04
C ALA A 76 -4.37 10.92 -9.27
N LEU A 77 -4.86 11.72 -10.22
CA LEU A 77 -5.41 11.24 -11.48
C LEU A 77 -4.36 10.47 -12.30
N THR A 78 -3.15 11.02 -12.41
CA THR A 78 -2.03 10.36 -13.09
C THR A 78 -1.68 9.01 -12.46
N LEU A 79 -1.75 8.92 -11.13
CA LEU A 79 -1.53 7.67 -10.40
C LEU A 79 -2.64 6.67 -10.68
N LEU A 80 -3.91 7.09 -10.56
CA LEU A 80 -5.07 6.23 -10.74
C LEU A 80 -5.20 5.71 -12.17
N ALA A 81 -4.77 6.48 -13.17
CA ALA A 81 -4.73 6.03 -14.57
C ALA A 81 -3.83 4.80 -14.79
N ARG A 82 -2.86 4.55 -13.89
CA ARG A 82 -1.97 3.38 -13.94
C ARG A 82 -2.46 2.20 -13.11
N VAL A 83 -3.57 2.35 -12.38
CA VAL A 83 -4.05 1.37 -11.41
C VAL A 83 -5.27 0.65 -11.96
N LYS A 84 -5.23 -0.68 -11.91
CA LYS A 84 -6.39 -1.51 -12.19
C LYS A 84 -7.27 -1.60 -10.93
N VAL A 85 -8.50 -1.10 -11.05
CA VAL A 85 -9.49 -1.25 -9.98
C VAL A 85 -10.05 -2.67 -9.99
N VAL A 86 -10.12 -3.29 -8.82
CA VAL A 86 -10.62 -4.66 -8.61
C VAL A 86 -11.72 -4.64 -7.54
N PRO A 87 -12.67 -5.60 -7.56
CA PRO A 87 -13.68 -5.69 -6.51
C PRO A 87 -13.02 -5.98 -5.14
N ASP A 88 -13.71 -5.60 -4.07
CA ASP A 88 -13.28 -5.94 -2.71
C ASP A 88 -13.46 -7.45 -2.47
N GLN A 89 -12.35 -8.19 -2.38
CA GLN A 89 -12.33 -9.65 -2.19
C GLN A 89 -11.35 -10.03 -1.05
N PRO A 90 -11.62 -9.63 0.20
CA PRO A 90 -10.68 -9.84 1.28
C PRO A 90 -10.54 -11.31 1.68
N SER A 91 -9.31 -11.75 1.95
CA SER A 91 -9.00 -13.08 2.47
C SER A 91 -9.66 -13.32 3.83
N GLU A 92 -10.07 -14.57 4.11
CA GLU A 92 -10.66 -14.97 5.40
C GLU A 92 -9.79 -14.57 6.60
N ARG A 93 -8.48 -14.88 6.54
CA ARG A 93 -7.53 -14.53 7.62
C ARG A 93 -7.45 -13.03 7.92
N ALA A 94 -7.70 -12.17 6.93
CA ALA A 94 -7.76 -10.73 7.14
C ALA A 94 -9.08 -10.30 7.76
N MET A 95 -10.17 -11.02 7.49
CA MET A 95 -11.50 -10.78 8.03
C MET A 95 -11.68 -11.34 9.45
N GLU A 96 -10.88 -12.30 9.87
CA GLU A 96 -10.86 -12.85 11.23
C GLU A 96 -10.15 -11.94 12.24
N LEU A 97 -9.30 -11.00 11.79
CA LEU A 97 -8.59 -10.08 12.67
C LEU A 97 -9.53 -9.32 13.61
N GLU A 98 -9.25 -9.32 14.90
CA GLU A 98 -10.05 -8.60 15.87
C GLU A 98 -9.92 -7.08 15.67
N CYS A 99 -11.06 -6.40 15.61
CA CYS A 99 -11.13 -4.96 15.40
C CYS A 99 -10.81 -4.21 16.71
N HIS A 100 -9.53 -3.99 16.99
CA HIS A 100 -9.07 -3.16 18.12
C HIS A 100 -8.14 -2.02 17.69
N GLY A 101 -8.35 -0.83 18.23
CA GLY A 101 -7.48 0.34 18.09
C GLY A 101 -7.14 0.72 16.65
N ARG A 102 -5.98 0.25 16.17
CA ARG A 102 -5.43 0.55 14.83
C ARG A 102 -5.94 -0.39 13.72
N VAL A 103 -6.64 -1.47 14.08
CA VAL A 103 -7.27 -2.42 13.16
C VAL A 103 -8.70 -1.96 12.87
N LYS A 104 -8.88 -1.30 11.72
CA LYS A 104 -10.20 -0.85 11.23
C LYS A 104 -10.69 -1.78 10.12
N LYS A 105 -12.02 -1.94 9.99
CA LYS A 105 -12.67 -2.75 8.93
C LYS A 105 -12.14 -2.40 7.53
N ARG A 106 -11.95 -1.11 7.24
CA ARG A 106 -11.36 -0.63 5.98
C ARG A 106 -9.98 -1.23 5.71
N SER A 107 -9.09 -1.23 6.71
CA SER A 107 -7.75 -1.78 6.54
C SER A 107 -7.80 -3.30 6.31
N LYS A 108 -8.70 -4.02 6.99
CA LYS A 108 -8.92 -5.46 6.75
C LYS A 108 -9.32 -5.74 5.30
N ILE A 109 -10.20 -4.94 4.73
CA ILE A 109 -10.62 -5.07 3.32
C ILE A 109 -9.44 -4.83 2.37
N VAL A 110 -8.68 -3.75 2.56
CA VAL A 110 -7.58 -3.38 1.66
C VAL A 110 -6.44 -4.41 1.71
N PHE A 111 -5.99 -4.76 2.91
CA PHE A 111 -4.91 -5.74 3.08
C PHE A 111 -5.37 -7.15 2.72
N GLY A 112 -6.59 -7.52 3.09
CA GLY A 112 -7.17 -8.81 2.73
C GLY A 112 -7.34 -8.98 1.23
N THR A 113 -7.71 -7.93 0.50
CA THR A 113 -7.84 -8.00 -0.96
C THR A 113 -6.48 -8.13 -1.62
N GLY A 114 -5.46 -7.40 -1.14
CA GLY A 114 -4.07 -7.60 -1.56
C GLY A 114 -3.57 -9.02 -1.29
N ASP A 115 -4.00 -9.60 -0.17
CA ASP A 115 -3.66 -10.95 0.23
C ASP A 115 -4.28 -12.03 -0.67
N SER A 116 -5.59 -11.93 -0.95
CA SER A 116 -6.28 -12.81 -1.91
C SER A 116 -5.68 -12.75 -3.31
N LEU A 117 -5.11 -11.61 -3.68
CA LEU A 117 -4.42 -11.40 -4.96
C LEU A 117 -2.97 -11.86 -4.94
N HIS A 118 -2.48 -12.39 -3.81
CA HIS A 118 -1.09 -12.80 -3.60
C HIS A 118 -0.09 -11.71 -3.97
N ALA A 119 -0.38 -10.48 -3.59
CA ALA A 119 0.35 -9.31 -4.03
C ALA A 119 0.85 -8.46 -2.87
N ILE A 120 1.94 -7.72 -3.10
CA ILE A 120 2.59 -6.93 -2.05
C ILE A 120 1.81 -5.63 -1.87
N THR A 121 1.38 -5.37 -0.63
CA THR A 121 0.61 -4.16 -0.31
C THR A 121 1.55 -2.99 0.02
N ILE A 122 1.53 -1.95 -0.79
CA ILE A 122 2.24 -0.68 -0.52
C ILE A 122 1.38 0.19 0.40
N THR A 123 1.94 0.62 1.54
CA THR A 123 1.19 1.32 2.59
C THR A 123 2.06 2.21 3.49
N SER A 124 1.48 3.26 4.07
CA SER A 124 2.06 3.98 5.22
C SER A 124 1.47 3.56 6.57
N ASN A 125 0.49 2.65 6.59
CA ASN A 125 -0.20 2.24 7.82
C ASN A 125 0.59 1.15 8.56
N MET A 126 1.73 1.52 9.11
CA MET A 126 2.56 0.63 9.94
C MET A 126 1.82 0.14 11.18
N GLY A 127 0.89 0.95 11.70
CA GLY A 127 0.07 0.59 12.86
C GLY A 127 -0.80 -0.64 12.62
N PHE A 128 -1.42 -0.74 11.45
CA PHE A 128 -2.19 -1.92 11.06
C PHE A 128 -1.30 -3.15 10.89
N VAL A 129 -0.19 -3.03 10.17
CA VAL A 129 0.73 -4.16 9.90
C VAL A 129 1.21 -4.78 11.21
N ARG A 130 1.63 -3.96 12.18
CA ARG A 130 2.09 -4.42 13.50
C ARG A 130 0.95 -5.05 14.31
N ALA A 131 -0.24 -4.47 14.27
CA ALA A 131 -1.38 -5.00 15.01
C ALA A 131 -1.83 -6.37 14.46
N ALA A 132 -1.87 -6.53 13.14
CA ALA A 132 -2.15 -7.83 12.51
C ALA A 132 -1.09 -8.88 12.87
N GLN A 133 0.19 -8.50 12.84
CA GLN A 133 1.29 -9.37 13.26
C GLN A 133 1.17 -9.80 14.73
N GLY A 134 0.76 -8.88 15.62
CA GLY A 134 0.50 -9.20 17.02
C GLY A 134 -0.64 -10.19 17.23
N GLN A 135 -1.57 -10.30 16.27
CA GLN A 135 -2.63 -11.31 16.24
C GLN A 135 -2.24 -12.58 15.44
N GLY A 136 -0.97 -12.73 15.07
CA GLY A 136 -0.46 -13.91 14.35
C GLY A 136 -0.61 -13.87 12.83
N VAL A 137 -1.11 -12.78 12.23
CA VAL A 137 -1.29 -12.66 10.78
C VAL A 137 -0.24 -11.73 10.17
N VAL A 138 0.60 -12.29 9.30
CA VAL A 138 1.61 -11.51 8.56
C VAL A 138 1.15 -11.28 7.12
N PHE A 139 1.08 -10.01 6.72
CA PHE A 139 0.83 -9.59 5.35
C PHE A 139 2.13 -9.15 4.66
N PRO A 140 2.36 -9.54 3.40
CA PRO A 140 3.44 -8.96 2.60
C PRO A 140 3.14 -7.49 2.31
N ALA A 141 3.93 -6.59 2.90
CA ALA A 141 3.71 -5.16 2.77
C ALA A 141 5.02 -4.41 2.58
N PHE A 142 4.99 -3.41 1.70
CA PHE A 142 6.05 -2.43 1.53
C PHE A 142 5.66 -1.14 2.23
N LEU A 143 6.41 -0.76 3.26
CA LEU A 143 6.16 0.44 4.04
C LEU A 143 6.81 1.66 3.39
N HIS A 144 6.00 2.67 3.07
CA HIS A 144 6.50 3.97 2.67
C HIS A 144 6.16 5.04 3.72
N PRO A 145 7.03 6.04 3.92
CA PRO A 145 6.72 7.14 4.83
C PRO A 145 5.49 7.91 4.34
N ALA A 146 4.63 8.29 5.28
CA ALA A 146 3.48 9.14 4.99
C ALA A 146 3.95 10.54 4.59
N ARG A 147 3.25 11.16 3.63
CA ARG A 147 3.42 12.59 3.29
C ARG A 147 2.05 13.25 3.43
N ALA A 148 2.01 14.36 4.16
CA ALA A 148 0.80 15.16 4.28
C ALA A 148 0.42 15.77 2.92
N LEU A 149 -0.88 15.94 2.71
CA LEU A 149 -1.41 16.85 1.70
C LEU A 149 -1.27 18.27 2.26
N THR A 150 -0.70 19.18 1.49
CA THR A 150 -0.35 20.52 2.02
C THR A 150 -0.96 21.67 1.24
N GLU A 151 -1.42 21.46 0.01
CA GLU A 151 -1.82 22.56 -0.89
C GLU A 151 -3.06 23.32 -0.40
N GLU A 152 -4.13 22.63 0.00
CA GLU A 152 -5.34 23.30 0.56
C GLU A 152 -5.02 24.02 1.88
N LYS A 153 -4.16 23.41 2.72
CA LYS A 153 -3.79 24.01 4.01
C LYS A 153 -2.90 25.25 3.82
N GLU A 154 -2.01 25.23 2.85
CA GLU A 154 -1.16 26.37 2.47
C GLU A 154 -1.99 27.52 1.88
N ALA A 155 -3.02 27.22 1.09
CA ALA A 155 -3.92 28.24 0.52
C ALA A 155 -4.73 29.01 1.59
N HIS A 156 -5.04 28.36 2.70
CA HIS A 156 -5.82 28.94 3.81
C HIS A 156 -4.96 29.29 5.04
N ALA A 157 -3.64 29.28 4.92
CA ALA A 157 -2.75 29.59 6.04
C ALA A 157 -2.73 31.10 6.31
N THR A 158 -3.20 31.52 7.48
CA THR A 158 -2.94 32.86 8.02
C THR A 158 -1.51 32.92 8.54
N ALA A 159 -0.72 33.90 8.08
CA ALA A 159 0.62 34.14 8.61
C ALA A 159 0.53 34.54 10.10
N LEU A 160 1.36 33.91 10.94
CA LEU A 160 1.54 34.26 12.35
C LEU A 160 2.42 35.49 12.49
#